data_AF-A0A4Q5V8A4-F1
#
_entry.id   AF-A0A4Q5V8A4-F1
#
_cell.length_a   1.000
_cell.length_b   1.000
_cell.length_c   1.000
_cell.angle_alpha   90.00
_cell.angle_beta   90.00
_cell.angle_gamma   90.00
#
_symmetry.space_group_name_H-M   'P 1'
#
loop_
_entity.id
_entity.type
_entity.pdbx_description
1 polymer ?
#
loop_
_entity_poly.entity_id
_entity_poly.type
_entity_poly.pdbx_seq_one_letter_code
_entity_poly.pdbx_strand_id
1 'polypeptide(L)' 'MEVLINLIVYLVVFGLIWWLVSLLPLPAPVAQIVRILFIILLILIVLSFFNIIPGGYIPHLRW' A
#
# COMPACT_ATOMS: atom_id res chain seq x y z
N MET A 1 -14.82 -14.11 2.91
CA MET A 1 -14.30 -14.16 1.52
C MET A 1 -13.96 -12.77 1.01
N GLU A 2 -14.85 -11.79 1.14
CA GLU A 2 -14.63 -10.42 0.64
C GLU A 2 -13.42 -9.71 1.27
N VAL A 3 -13.21 -9.84 2.58
CA VAL A 3 -12.07 -9.21 3.29
C VAL A 3 -10.71 -9.74 2.80
N LEU A 4 -10.62 -11.04 2.54
CA LEU A 4 -9.38 -11.67 2.08
C LEU A 4 -9.08 -11.23 0.64
N ILE A 5 -10.11 -11.18 -0.21
CA ILE A 5 -10.00 -10.69 -1.60
C ILE A 5 -9.57 -9.22 -1.60
N ASN A 6 -10.18 -8.37 -0.77
CA ASN A 6 -9.79 -6.97 -0.67
C ASN A 6 -8.33 -6.80 -0.21
N LEU A 7 -7.87 -7.58 0.78
CA LEU A 7 -6.46 -7.55 1.18
C LEU A 7 -5.53 -7.91 0.01
N ILE A 8 -5.85 -8.99 -0.70
CA ILE A 8 -5.06 -9.43 -1.85
C ILE A 8 -5.04 -8.34 -2.94
N VAL A 9 -6.19 -7.76 -3.25
CA VAL A 9 -6.30 -6.66 -4.22
C VAL A 9 -5.45 -5.47 -3.79
N TYR A 10 -5.49 -5.06 -2.52
CA TYR A 10 -4.65 -3.97 -2.03
C TYR A 10 -3.16 -4.30 -2.16
N LEU A 11 -2.72 -5.50 -1.77
CA LEU A 11 -1.33 -5.91 -1.87
C LEU A 11 -0.86 -5.97 -3.33
N VAL A 12 -1.68 -6.48 -4.24
CA VAL A 12 -1.38 -6.57 -5.67
C VAL A 12 -1.32 -5.17 -6.30
N VAL A 13 -2.31 -4.30 -6.06
CA VAL A 13 -2.31 -2.92 -6.57
C VAL A 13 -1.10 -2.16 -6.06
N PHE A 14 -0.80 -2.27 -4.76
CA PHE A 14 0.33 -1.59 -4.15
C PHE A 14 1.68 -2.12 -4.69
N GLY A 15 1.80 -3.44 -4.87
CA GLY A 15 2.96 -4.07 -5.51
C GLY A 15 3.14 -3.67 -6.98
N LEU A 16 2.06 -3.52 -7.74
CA LEU A 16 2.11 -3.03 -9.12
C LEU A 16 2.54 -1.56 -9.19
N ILE A 17 2.05 -0.71 -8.30
CA ILE A 17 2.48 0.69 -8.18
C ILE A 17 3.98 0.74 -7.88
N TRP A 18 4.46 -0.09 -6.94
CA TRP A 18 5.89 -0.19 -6.64
C TRP A 18 6.72 -0.58 -7.83
N TRP A 19 6.26 -1.61 -8.55
CA TRP A 19 6.95 -2.13 -9.69
C TRP A 19 7.11 -1.05 -10.76
N LEU A 20 6.05 -0.32 -11.10
CA LEU A 20 6.10 0.81 -12.02
C LEU A 20 7.03 1.93 -11.55
N VAL A 21 6.98 2.31 -10.26
CA VAL A 21 7.83 3.35 -9.69
C VAL A 21 9.31 2.95 -9.73
N SER A 22 9.61 1.66 -9.55
CA SER A 22 10.99 1.15 -9.58
C SER A 22 11.61 1.13 -10.98
N LEU A 23 10.80 1.13 -12.03
CA LEU A 23 11.25 1.18 -13.42
C LEU A 23 11.62 2.60 -13.86
N LEU A 24 11.18 3.63 -13.13
CA LEU A 24 11.60 5.00 -13.38
C LEU A 24 13.05 5.15 -12.90
N PRO A 25 13.99 5.52 -13.78
CA PRO A 25 15.36 5.84 -13.38
C PRO A 25 15.37 7.17 -12.64
N LEU A 26 15.01 7.12 -11.35
CA LEU A 26 15.05 8.25 -10.45
C LEU A 26 16.50 8.41 -9.93
N PRO A 27 17.12 9.59 -10.04
CA PRO A 27 18.43 9.82 -9.47
C PRO A 27 18.37 9.71 -7.94
N ALA A 28 19.43 9.18 -7.32
CA ALA A 28 19.62 9.35 -5.88
C ALA A 28 19.70 10.86 -5.58
N PRO A 29 19.06 11.38 -4.51
CA PRO A 29 18.47 10.70 -3.35
C PRO A 29 16.95 10.45 -3.43
N VAL A 30 16.29 10.84 -4.53
CA VAL A 30 14.82 10.78 -4.66
C VAL A 30 14.31 9.34 -4.64
N ALA A 31 15.00 8.43 -5.34
CA ALA A 31 14.69 7.00 -5.31
C ALA A 31 14.70 6.40 -3.89
N GLN A 32 15.59 6.91 -3.04
CA GLN A 32 15.74 6.46 -1.66
C GLN A 32 14.57 6.95 -0.79
N ILE A 33 14.15 8.21 -0.97
CA ILE A 33 12.98 8.79 -0.27
C ILE A 33 11.70 8.04 -0.67
N VAL A 34 11.53 7.77 -1.96
CA VAL A 34 10.36 7.02 -2.47
C VAL A 34 10.33 5.58 -1.93
N ARG A 35 11.48 4.90 -1.84
CA ARG A 35 11.60 3.61 -1.16
C ARG A 35 11.14 3.67 0.30
N ILE A 36 11.61 4.66 1.04
CA ILE A 36 11.28 4.81 2.47
C ILE A 36 9.78 5.07 2.64
N LEU A 37 9.20 5.99 1.86
CA LEU A 37 7.76 6.27 1.86
C LEU A 37 6.94 5.03 1.53
N PHE A 38 7.37 4.25 0.53
CA PHE A 38 6.69 3.03 0.14
C PHE A 38 6.67 1.97 1.25
N ILE A 39 7.81 1.77 1.92
CA ILE A 39 7.93 0.85 3.05
C ILE A 39 7.01 1.30 4.20
N ILE A 40 6.97 2.59 4.52
CA ILE A 40 6.09 3.14 5.57
C ILE A 40 4.62 2.86 5.24
N LEU A 41 4.18 3.14 4.01
CA LEU A 41 2.82 2.86 3.56
C LEU A 41 2.47 1.37 3.63
N LEU A 42 3.40 0.49 3.24
CA LEU A 42 3.21 -0.95 3.32
C LEU A 42 3.01 -1.40 4.77
N ILE A 43 3.83 -0.89 5.69
CA ILE A 43 3.69 -1.14 7.13
C ILE A 43 2.32 -0.66 7.64
N LEU A 44 1.87 0.53 7.23
CA LEU A 44 0.56 1.06 7.63
C LEU A 44 -0.61 0.19 7.13
N ILE A 45 -0.55 -0.30 5.89
CA ILE A 45 -1.56 -1.20 5.33
C ILE A 45 -1.62 -2.51 6.12
N VAL A 46 -0.46 -3.09 6.43
CA VAL A 46 -0.38 -4.33 7.23
C VAL A 46 -0.90 -4.11 8.64
N LEU A 47 -0.46 -3.05 9.34
CA LEU A 47 -0.93 -2.71 10.69
C LEU A 47 -2.43 -2.40 10.73
N SER A 48 -2.95 -1.77 9.67
CA SER A 48 -4.38 -1.52 9.50
C SER A 48 -5.17 -2.82 9.32
N PHE A 49 -4.61 -3.82 8.63
CA PHE A 49 -5.27 -5.13 8.47
C PHE A 49 -5.37 -5.88 9.81
N PHE A 50 -4.34 -5.79 10.65
CA PHE A 50 -4.35 -6.33 12.01
C PHE A 50 -5.17 -5.50 13.01
N ASN A 51 -5.87 -4.45 12.56
CA ASN A 51 -6.67 -3.55 13.40
C ASN A 51 -5.85 -2.85 14.51
N ILE A 52 -4.52 -2.81 14.38
CA ILE A 52 -3.61 -2.15 15.33
C ILE A 52 -3.67 -0.63 15.13
N ILE A 53 -3.90 -0.20 13.89
CA ILE A 53 -4.15 1.19 13.52
C ILE A 53 -5.55 1.24 12.91
N PRO A 54 -6.43 2.17 13.33
CA PRO A 54 -7.69 2.38 12.63
C PRO A 54 -7.38 2.91 11.23
N GLY A 55 -7.31 1.99 10.26
CA GLY A 55 -7.30 2.34 8.85
C GLY A 55 -8.53 3.17 8.58
N GLY A 56 -8.32 4.39 8.10
CA GLY A 56 -9.38 5.36 7.91
C GLY A 56 -10.62 4.71 7.29
N TYR A 57 -11.77 4.98 7.90
CA TYR A 57 -13.12 4.56 7.53
C TYR A 57 -13.22 4.21 6.04
N ILE A 58 -13.04 2.94 5.73
CA ILE A 58 -13.33 2.39 4.40
C ILE A 58 -14.83 2.65 4.24
N PRO A 59 -15.26 3.57 3.36
CA PRO A 59 -16.68 3.83 3.18
C PRO A 59 -17.26 2.53 2.61
N HIS A 60 -18.04 1.82 3.42
CA HIS A 60 -18.85 0.72 2.94
C HIS A 60 -19.85 1.36 1.96
N LEU A 61 -19.57 1.29 0.65
CA LEU A 61 -20.56 1.59 -0.36
C LEU A 61 -21.67 0.54 -0.24
N ARG A 62 -22.68 0.90 0.54
CA ARG A 62 -23.96 0.19 0.61
C ARG A 62 -24.75 0.63 -0.62
N TRP A 63 -24.79 -0.23 -1.62
CA TRP A 63 -25.82 -0.21 -2.66
C TRP A 63 -26.81 -1.32 -2.33
#